data_AF-A7HBX6-F1
#
_entry.id   AF-A7HBX6-F1
#
_cell.length_a   1.000
_cell.length_b   1.000
_cell.length_c   1.000
_cell.angle_alpha   90.00
_cell.angle_beta   90.00
_cell.angle_gamma   90.00
#
_symmetry.space_group_name_H-M   'P 1'
#
loop_
_entity.id
_entity.type
_entity.pdbx_description
1 polymer ?
#
loop_
_entity_poly.entity_id
_entity_poly.type
_entity_poly.pdbx_seq_one_letter_code
_entity_poly.pdbx_strand_id
1 'polypeptide(L)'
;MGKLASTLLIAAGAIWTLGMGWLSANIGLALSRSGDAPLVAKAADAPAERWLRLEDAEPRCDTRTVSKSHTFYLAVPRDGGAPFVVQRAGDVPCAAGPLEGGFVPGTYTREFLQKRFGVGFAGDGELRIFTEALSRGYLKSSLARTLAFLSLGLLVLVLGLRSLKRLRAARG
;
A
#
# COMPACT_ATOMS: atom_id res chain seq x y z
N MET A 1 2.89 -36.09 -19.91
CA MET A 1 2.98 -35.07 -18.83
C MET A 1 3.04 -33.62 -19.35
N GLY A 2 3.66 -33.30 -20.50
CA GLY A 2 3.87 -31.90 -20.95
C GLY A 2 2.62 -31.02 -21.26
N LYS A 3 1.47 -31.60 -21.63
CA LYS A 3 0.24 -30.83 -21.88
C LYS A 3 -0.39 -30.28 -20.60
N LEU A 4 -0.51 -31.10 -19.55
CA LEU A 4 -1.04 -30.70 -18.24
C LEU A 4 -0.19 -29.58 -17.63
N ALA A 5 1.14 -29.72 -17.63
CA ALA A 5 2.05 -28.69 -17.13
C ALA A 5 1.91 -27.36 -17.89
N SER A 6 1.77 -27.40 -19.22
CA SER A 6 1.61 -26.18 -20.03
C SER A 6 0.25 -25.51 -19.81
N THR A 7 -0.82 -26.29 -19.64
CA THR A 7 -2.15 -25.74 -19.30
C THR A 7 -2.16 -25.08 -17.91
N LEU A 8 -1.48 -25.68 -16.93
CA LEU A 8 -1.35 -25.11 -15.58
C LEU A 8 -0.56 -23.80 -15.60
N LEU A 9 0.53 -23.72 -16.38
CA LEU A 9 1.29 -22.49 -16.54
C LEU A 9 0.46 -21.36 -17.17
N ILE A 10 -0.38 -21.68 -18.15
CA ILE A 10 -1.28 -20.69 -18.76
C ILE A 10 -2.33 -20.23 -17.74
N ALA A 11 -2.95 -21.15 -17.01
CA ALA A 11 -3.95 -20.80 -16.00
C ALA A 11 -3.35 -19.91 -14.90
N ALA A 12 -2.18 -20.28 -14.38
CA ALA A 12 -1.46 -19.50 -13.38
C ALA A 12 -1.06 -18.12 -13.92
N GLY A 13 -0.50 -18.06 -15.14
CA GLY A 13 -0.14 -16.81 -15.81
C GLY A 13 -1.34 -15.91 -16.05
N ALA A 14 -2.47 -16.46 -16.48
CA ALA A 14 -3.69 -15.70 -16.72
C ALA A 14 -4.28 -15.12 -15.43
N ILE A 15 -4.40 -15.93 -14.37
CA ILE A 15 -4.91 -15.47 -13.06
C ILE A 15 -4.01 -14.36 -12.51
N TRP A 16 -2.68 -14.55 -12.55
CA TRP A 16 -1.73 -13.56 -12.06
C TRP A 16 -1.80 -12.26 -12.86
N THR A 17 -1.84 -12.35 -14.19
CA THR A 17 -1.91 -11.18 -15.08
C THR A 17 -3.20 -10.39 -14.86
N LEU A 18 -4.34 -11.08 -14.71
CA LEU A 18 -5.62 -10.43 -14.42
C LEU A 18 -5.60 -9.72 -13.06
N GLY A 19 -5.10 -10.39 -12.02
CA GLY A 19 -5.00 -9.81 -10.68
C GLY A 19 -4.08 -8.58 -10.64
N MET A 20 -2.88 -8.68 -11.21
CA MET A 20 -1.93 -7.55 -11.27
C MET A 20 -2.41 -6.44 -12.21
N GLY A 21 -3.11 -6.78 -13.29
CA GLY A 21 -3.71 -5.81 -14.21
C GLY A 21 -4.80 -5.00 -13.52
N TRP A 22 -5.71 -5.66 -12.79
CA TRP A 22 -6.73 -4.99 -11.98
C TRP A 22 -6.10 -4.09 -10.90
N LEU A 23 -5.08 -4.57 -10.19
CA LEU A 23 -4.39 -3.77 -9.18
C LEU A 23 -3.70 -2.54 -9.79
N SER A 24 -2.99 -2.72 -10.92
CA SER A 24 -2.33 -1.62 -11.64
C SER A 24 -3.33 -0.56 -12.11
N ALA A 25 -4.50 -0.98 -12.60
CA ALA A 25 -5.56 -0.07 -13.02
C ALA A 25 -6.11 0.76 -11.84
N ASN A 26 -6.34 0.14 -10.68
CA ASN A 26 -6.80 0.85 -9.49
C ASN A 26 -5.75 1.82 -8.95
N ILE A 27 -4.46 1.43 -8.93
CA ILE A 27 -3.37 2.34 -8.51
C ILE A 27 -3.25 3.50 -9.51
N GLY A 28 -3.36 3.23 -10.82
CA GLY A 28 -3.35 4.26 -11.86
C GLY A 28 -4.51 5.25 -11.73
N LEU A 29 -5.71 4.76 -11.40
CA LEU A 29 -6.88 5.60 -11.14
C LEU A 29 -6.73 6.43 -9.85
N ALA A 30 -6.15 5.85 -8.80
CA ALA A 30 -5.84 6.59 -7.58
C ALA A 30 -4.80 7.69 -7.86
N LEU A 31 -3.78 7.39 -8.68
CA LEU A 31 -2.73 8.33 -9.07
C LEU A 31 -3.26 9.47 -9.95
N SER A 32 -4.22 9.20 -10.83
CA SER A 32 -4.83 10.27 -11.65
C SER A 32 -5.77 11.17 -10.83
N ARG A 33 -6.35 10.64 -9.74
CA ARG A 33 -7.18 11.40 -8.80
C ARG A 33 -6.37 12.14 -7.75
N SER A 34 -5.19 11.64 -7.38
CA SER A 34 -4.22 12.42 -6.61
C SER A 34 -3.76 13.56 -7.50
N GLY A 35 -4.14 14.80 -7.17
CA GLY A 35 -3.75 15.98 -7.94
C GLY A 35 -2.23 16.17 -8.01
N ASP A 36 -1.76 17.33 -8.46
CA ASP A 36 -0.31 17.50 -8.64
C ASP A 36 0.49 17.73 -7.36
N ALA A 37 -0.17 18.24 -6.31
CA ALA A 37 0.41 18.50 -5.00
C ALA A 37 -0.50 17.99 -3.87
N PRO A 38 0.06 17.65 -2.70
CA PRO A 38 -0.73 17.30 -1.52
C PRO A 38 -1.53 18.52 -1.04
N LEU A 39 -2.73 18.28 -0.51
CA LEU A 39 -3.46 19.32 0.21
C LEU A 39 -2.80 19.54 1.57
N VAL A 40 -2.50 20.80 1.85
CA VAL A 40 -1.94 21.20 3.14
C VAL A 40 -3.07 21.27 4.16
N ALA A 41 -2.94 20.56 5.28
CA ALA A 41 -3.97 20.52 6.31
C ALA A 41 -3.38 20.37 7.71
N LYS A 42 -4.14 20.83 8.71
CA LYS A 42 -3.90 20.50 10.12
C LYS A 42 -4.46 19.12 10.43
N ALA A 43 -3.83 18.39 11.35
CA ALA A 43 -4.22 17.02 11.69
C ALA A 43 -5.67 16.93 12.24
N ALA A 44 -6.12 17.96 12.97
CA ALA A 44 -7.49 18.02 13.50
C ALA A 44 -8.55 18.11 12.39
N ASP A 45 -8.32 18.96 11.38
CA ASP A 45 -9.29 19.27 10.31
C ASP A 45 -9.07 18.47 9.03
N ALA A 46 -8.06 17.58 9.03
CA ALA A 46 -7.65 16.82 7.87
C ALA A 46 -8.77 15.88 7.37
N PRO A 47 -9.25 16.03 6.12
CA PRO A 47 -10.26 15.16 5.56
C PRO A 47 -9.72 13.74 5.36
N ALA A 48 -10.58 12.73 5.53
CA ALA A 48 -10.24 11.36 5.17
C ALA A 48 -10.08 11.20 3.65
N GLU A 49 -9.34 10.18 3.23
CA GLU A 49 -9.22 9.74 1.82
C GLU A 49 -8.69 10.78 0.83
N ARG A 50 -8.03 11.83 1.32
CA ARG A 50 -7.33 12.82 0.50
C ARG A 50 -5.82 12.64 0.63
N TRP A 51 -5.09 13.01 -0.43
CA TRP A 51 -3.65 13.16 -0.33
C TRP A 51 -3.33 14.48 0.37
N LEU A 52 -2.77 14.36 1.58
CA LEU A 52 -2.51 15.43 2.51
C LEU A 52 -1.01 15.55 2.82
N ARG A 53 -0.61 16.76 3.20
CA ARG A 53 0.61 17.06 3.94
C ARG A 53 0.22 17.73 5.25
N LEU A 54 0.59 17.09 6.37
CA LEU A 54 0.30 17.64 7.70
C LEU A 54 1.38 18.64 8.12
N GLU A 55 0.98 19.83 8.55
CA GLU A 55 1.90 20.90 8.95
C GLU A 55 2.13 20.99 10.47
N ASP A 56 1.16 20.54 11.25
CA ASP A 56 1.11 20.65 12.70
C ASP A 56 1.34 19.31 13.40
N ALA A 57 1.84 18.29 12.70
CA ALA A 57 2.04 16.98 13.28
C ALA A 57 3.43 16.83 13.93
N GLU A 58 3.45 16.42 15.19
CA GLU A 58 4.65 16.13 15.95
C GLU A 58 4.78 14.62 16.22
N PRO A 59 5.76 13.95 15.60
CA PRO A 59 5.98 12.51 15.80
C PRO A 59 6.48 12.18 17.20
N ARG A 60 5.88 11.16 17.84
CA ARG A 60 6.36 10.55 19.08
C ARG A 60 7.26 9.37 18.81
N CYS A 61 8.55 9.65 18.59
CA CYS A 61 9.51 8.65 18.16
C CYS A 61 9.81 7.56 19.19
N ASP A 62 9.54 7.81 20.47
CA ASP A 62 9.60 6.83 21.54
C ASP A 62 8.57 5.70 21.39
N THR A 63 7.48 5.95 20.64
CA THR A 63 6.41 4.96 20.36
C THR A 63 6.64 4.18 19.07
N ARG A 64 7.80 4.34 18.43
CA ARG A 64 8.11 3.70 17.15
C ARG A 64 8.17 2.18 17.30
N THR A 65 7.42 1.49 16.46
CA THR A 65 7.42 0.03 16.35
C THR A 65 7.41 -0.39 14.89
N VAL A 66 8.17 -1.43 14.55
CA VAL A 66 8.16 -2.04 13.21
C VAL A 66 7.40 -3.36 13.28
N SER A 67 6.42 -3.54 12.40
CA SER A 67 5.63 -4.77 12.30
C SER A 67 5.17 -5.00 10.86
N LYS A 68 5.21 -6.27 10.40
CA LYS A 68 4.69 -6.71 9.09
C LYS A 68 5.08 -5.77 7.92
N SER A 69 6.37 -5.43 7.84
CA SER A 69 6.94 -4.55 6.82
C SER A 69 6.44 -3.10 6.86
N HIS A 70 5.95 -2.64 8.01
CA HIS A 70 5.53 -1.26 8.22
C HIS A 70 6.13 -0.72 9.52
N THR A 71 6.43 0.58 9.52
CA THR A 71 6.76 1.33 10.73
C THR A 71 5.51 2.04 11.21
N PHE A 72 5.23 1.90 12.50
CA PHE A 72 4.15 2.57 13.20
C PHE A 72 4.70 3.47 14.30
N TYR A 73 4.08 4.62 14.52
CA TYR A 73 4.35 5.50 15.65
C TYR A 73 3.15 6.41 15.89
N LEU A 74 3.01 6.96 17.10
CA LEU A 74 2.04 8.02 17.36
C LEU A 74 2.56 9.36 16.86
N ALA A 75 1.64 10.23 16.46
CA ALA A 75 1.88 11.65 16.29
C ALA A 75 0.76 12.45 16.97
N VAL A 76 1.08 13.67 17.39
CA VAL A 76 0.15 14.60 18.05
C VAL A 76 0.10 15.92 17.29
N PRO A 77 -1.06 16.60 17.23
CA PRO A 77 -1.12 17.97 16.72
C PRO A 77 -0.40 18.94 17.67
N ARG A 78 0.40 19.87 17.15
CA ARG A 78 1.15 20.88 17.91
C ARG A 78 0.24 21.84 18.66
N ASP A 79 -0.88 22.21 18.06
CA ASP A 79 -1.85 23.14 18.64
C ASP A 79 -2.78 22.46 19.68
N GLY A 80 -2.48 21.21 20.05
CA GLY A 80 -3.32 20.39 20.89
C GLY A 80 -4.38 19.62 20.10
N GLY A 81 -4.68 18.40 20.54
CA GLY A 81 -5.67 17.54 19.90
C GLY A 81 -5.46 16.06 20.18
N ALA A 82 -6.31 15.22 19.60
CA ALA A 82 -6.21 13.77 19.78
C ALA A 82 -4.98 13.19 19.05
N PRO A 83 -4.23 12.28 19.68
CA PRO A 83 -3.15 11.56 19.00
C PRO A 83 -3.70 10.70 17.85
N PHE A 84 -2.86 10.43 16.87
CA PHE A 84 -3.16 9.52 15.77
C PHE A 84 -1.95 8.63 15.47
N VAL A 85 -2.22 7.49 14.84
CA VAL A 85 -1.18 6.53 14.45
C VAL A 85 -0.70 6.88 13.05
N VAL A 86 0.60 6.99 12.87
CA VAL A 86 1.23 7.05 11.57
C VAL A 86 1.69 5.66 11.17
N GLN A 87 1.35 5.25 9.95
CA GLN A 87 1.80 4.02 9.31
C GLN A 87 2.63 4.36 8.07
N ARG A 88 3.87 3.89 8.02
CA ARG A 88 4.79 4.00 6.88
C ARG A 88 5.18 2.62 6.38
N ALA A 89 5.32 2.44 5.07
CA ALA A 89 5.79 1.19 4.51
C ALA A 89 7.31 1.08 4.65
N GLY A 90 7.75 -0.11 5.04
CA GLY A 90 9.15 -0.42 5.32
C GLY A 90 9.59 -0.09 6.74
N ASP A 91 10.87 -0.32 6.98
CA ASP A 91 11.59 0.09 8.19
C ASP A 91 12.12 1.52 7.96
N VAL A 92 11.41 2.51 8.49
CA VAL A 92 11.66 3.93 8.21
C VAL A 92 11.99 4.64 9.52
N PRO A 93 12.96 5.58 9.54
CA PRO A 93 13.18 6.39 10.73
C PRO A 93 11.93 7.21 11.07
N CYS A 94 11.71 7.43 12.37
CA CYS A 94 10.70 8.39 12.82
C CYS A 94 11.06 9.79 12.32
N ALA A 95 10.06 10.60 11.97
CA ALA A 95 10.26 11.96 11.46
C ALA A 95 11.14 12.04 10.18
N ALA A 96 11.15 11.00 9.35
CA ALA A 96 11.84 10.97 8.06
C ALA A 96 11.18 11.89 7.00
N GLY A 97 11.21 13.19 7.24
CA GLY A 97 10.61 14.22 6.39
C GLY A 97 9.15 14.54 6.75
N PRO A 98 8.47 15.34 5.90
CA PRO A 98 7.10 15.75 6.13
C PRO A 98 6.15 14.54 6.18
N LEU A 99 5.06 14.67 6.95
CA LEU A 99 4.01 13.66 6.99
C LEU A 99 3.07 13.85 5.80
N GLU A 100 3.38 13.17 4.70
CA GLU A 100 2.56 13.11 3.50
C GLU A 100 1.84 11.76 3.38
N GLY A 101 0.55 11.78 3.08
CA GLY A 101 -0.29 10.58 3.11
C GLY A 101 -1.76 10.93 3.18
N GLY A 102 -2.56 10.16 3.91
CA GLY A 102 -3.95 10.50 4.18
C GLY A 102 -4.51 9.66 5.32
N PHE A 103 -5.61 10.15 5.89
CA PHE A 103 -6.30 9.42 6.95
C PHE A 103 -7.17 8.31 6.36
N VAL A 104 -7.03 7.11 6.92
CA VAL A 104 -7.96 6.00 6.69
C VAL A 104 -9.30 6.37 7.31
N PRO A 105 -10.45 6.08 6.65
CA PRO A 105 -11.77 6.37 7.19
C PRO A 105 -12.00 5.76 8.57
N GLY A 106 -12.57 6.57 9.48
CA GLY A 106 -12.96 6.15 10.81
C GLY A 106 -11.85 6.21 11.86
N THR A 107 -12.17 5.66 13.02
CA THR A 107 -11.33 5.57 14.20
C THR A 107 -11.19 4.10 14.60
N TYR A 108 -10.06 3.76 15.22
CA TYR A 108 -9.71 2.39 15.52
C TYR A 108 -9.32 2.24 16.97
N THR A 109 -9.86 1.21 17.62
CA THR A 109 -9.48 0.87 18.98
C THR A 109 -8.03 0.36 19.02
N ARG A 110 -7.34 0.59 20.15
CA ARG A 110 -5.96 0.12 20.35
C ARG A 110 -5.88 -1.41 20.35
N GLU A 111 -6.91 -2.07 20.86
CA GLU A 111 -7.06 -3.53 20.80
C GLU A 111 -7.13 -4.04 19.37
N PHE A 112 -7.86 -3.34 18.49
CA PHE A 112 -7.89 -3.66 17.08
C PHE A 112 -6.51 -3.51 16.44
N LEU A 113 -5.79 -2.42 16.75
CA LEU A 113 -4.43 -2.21 16.25
C LEU A 113 -3.46 -3.31 16.72
N GLN A 114 -3.53 -3.69 18.00
CA GLN A 114 -2.74 -4.77 18.56
C GLN A 114 -3.06 -6.11 17.89
N LYS A 115 -4.34 -6.48 17.75
CA LYS A 115 -4.72 -7.75 17.12
C LYS A 115 -4.37 -7.79 15.63
N ARG A 116 -4.63 -6.71 14.89
CA ARG A 116 -4.48 -6.68 13.43
C ARG A 116 -3.03 -6.51 13.00
N PHE A 117 -2.33 -5.58 13.64
CA PHE A 117 -0.98 -5.14 13.26
C PHE A 117 0.08 -5.57 14.26
N GLY A 118 -0.26 -6.07 15.45
CA GLY A 118 0.71 -6.47 16.46
C GLY A 118 1.37 -5.28 17.16
N VAL A 119 0.76 -4.09 17.09
CA VAL A 119 1.32 -2.85 17.65
C VAL A 119 0.42 -2.30 18.74
N GLY A 120 1.03 -1.98 19.88
CA GLY A 120 0.35 -1.52 21.09
C GLY A 120 0.80 -0.12 21.44
N PHE A 121 -0.16 0.73 21.77
CA PHE A 121 0.10 2.12 22.14
C PHE A 121 -0.53 2.41 23.50
N ALA A 122 0.22 3.05 24.40
CA ALA A 122 -0.27 3.44 25.72
C ALA A 122 -1.30 4.59 25.67
N GLY A 123 -2.21 4.61 26.65
CA GLY A 123 -3.29 5.58 26.79
C GLY A 123 -4.65 5.05 26.33
N ASP A 124 -5.67 5.88 26.49
CA ASP A 124 -7.07 5.53 26.22
C ASP A 124 -7.58 6.16 24.91
N GLY A 125 -8.80 5.79 24.51
CA GLY A 125 -9.48 6.32 23.33
C GLY A 125 -9.12 5.65 22.01
N GLU A 126 -9.92 5.95 20.99
CA GLU A 126 -9.71 5.48 19.62
C GLU A 126 -8.74 6.39 18.85
N LEU A 127 -8.04 5.80 17.89
CA LEU A 127 -7.01 6.48 17.11
C LEU A 127 -7.37 6.49 15.62
N ARG A 128 -7.12 7.61 14.96
CA ARG A 128 -7.11 7.67 13.48
C ARG A 128 -5.80 7.11 12.96
N ILE A 129 -5.81 6.53 11.77
CA ILE A 129 -4.60 6.04 11.10
C ILE A 129 -4.26 6.95 9.93
N PHE A 130 -3.07 7.53 9.93
CA PHE A 130 -2.49 8.27 8.82
C PHE A 130 -1.50 7.37 8.08
N THR A 131 -1.71 7.16 6.79
CA THR A 131 -0.89 6.26 5.96
C THR A 131 -0.38 6.96 4.71
N GLU A 132 0.83 6.62 4.28
CA GLU A 132 1.40 7.13 3.03
C GLU A 132 0.77 6.51 1.78
N ALA A 133 -0.16 5.55 1.92
CA ALA A 133 -0.77 4.81 0.81
C ALA A 133 -1.44 5.69 -0.25
N LEU A 134 -1.90 6.89 0.15
CA LEU A 134 -2.52 7.89 -0.74
C LEU A 134 -1.50 8.88 -1.32
N SER A 135 -0.23 8.83 -0.90
CA SER A 135 0.81 9.72 -1.41
C SER A 135 1.19 9.34 -2.85
N ARG A 136 1.41 10.36 -3.68
CA ARG A 136 1.79 10.16 -5.08
C ARG A 136 3.09 9.38 -5.21
N GLY A 137 4.05 9.62 -4.31
CA GLY A 137 5.33 8.89 -4.25
C GLY A 137 5.13 7.40 -4.01
N TYR A 138 4.32 7.04 -3.01
CA TYR A 138 3.97 5.65 -2.72
C TYR A 138 3.22 5.01 -3.89
N LEU A 139 2.20 5.67 -4.44
CA LEU A 139 1.41 5.16 -5.56
C LEU A 139 2.27 4.90 -6.80
N LYS A 140 3.22 5.79 -7.14
CA LYS A 140 4.18 5.57 -8.24
C LYS A 140 5.08 4.37 -7.97
N SER A 141 5.64 4.28 -6.76
CA SER A 141 6.51 3.14 -6.37
C SER A 141 5.75 1.81 -6.38
N SER A 142 4.51 1.81 -5.90
CA SER A 142 3.62 0.67 -5.89
C SER A 142 3.27 0.26 -7.33
N LEU A 143 2.87 1.21 -8.17
CA LEU A 143 2.57 0.96 -9.59
C LEU A 143 3.76 0.37 -10.33
N ALA A 144 4.97 0.92 -10.14
CA ALA A 144 6.17 0.41 -10.77
C ALA A 144 6.44 -1.06 -10.39
N ARG A 145 6.29 -1.40 -9.10
CA ARG A 145 6.40 -2.78 -8.63
C ARG A 145 5.30 -3.68 -9.21
N THR A 146 4.05 -3.23 -9.21
CA THR A 146 2.93 -4.00 -9.76
C THR A 146 3.11 -4.24 -11.26
N LEU A 147 3.55 -3.25 -12.03
CA LEU A 147 3.83 -3.39 -13.46
C LEU A 147 4.97 -4.38 -13.74
N ALA A 148 6.01 -4.42 -12.88
CA ALA A 148 7.06 -5.43 -12.97
C ALA A 148 6.53 -6.85 -12.72
N PHE A 149 5.63 -7.03 -11.75
CA PHE A 149 4.99 -8.34 -11.53
C PHE A 149 3.99 -8.71 -12.63
N LEU A 150 3.32 -7.71 -13.23
CA LEU A 150 2.43 -7.91 -14.37
C LEU A 150 3.21 -8.40 -15.59
N SER A 151 4.37 -7.80 -15.88
CA SER A 151 5.21 -8.20 -17.02
C SER A 151 5.75 -9.62 -16.84
N LEU A 152 6.11 -10.02 -15.62
CA LEU A 152 6.47 -11.41 -15.29
C LEU A 152 5.29 -12.38 -15.52
N GLY A 153 4.07 -12.03 -15.09
CA GLY A 153 2.88 -12.84 -15.34
C GLY A 153 2.59 -13.02 -16.83
N LEU A 154 2.71 -11.94 -17.60
CA LEU A 154 2.53 -11.96 -19.05
C LEU A 154 3.61 -12.82 -19.74
N LEU A 155 4.85 -12.76 -19.28
CA LEU A 155 5.93 -13.62 -19.77
C LEU A 155 5.60 -15.10 -19.56
N VAL A 156 5.17 -15.49 -18.35
CA VAL A 156 4.78 -16.87 -18.02
C VAL A 156 3.64 -17.34 -18.92
N LEU A 157 2.62 -16.49 -19.12
CA LEU A 157 1.49 -16.77 -20.00
C LEU A 157 1.95 -17.02 -21.45
N VAL A 158 2.80 -16.14 -21.99
CA VAL A 158 3.34 -16.26 -23.36
C VAL A 158 4.19 -17.52 -23.52
N LEU A 159 5.02 -17.86 -22.53
CA LEU A 159 5.82 -19.09 -22.55
C LEU A 159 4.95 -20.34 -22.54
N GLY A 160 3.88 -20.37 -21.71
CA GLY A 160 2.92 -21.48 -21.68
C GLY A 160 2.15 -21.62 -23.00
N LEU A 161 1.75 -20.52 -23.62
CA LEU A 161 1.09 -20.53 -24.94
C LEU A 161 2.05 -21.06 -26.03
N ARG A 162 3.32 -20.63 -26.02
CA ARG A 162 4.35 -21.12 -26.95
C ARG A 162 4.63 -22.61 -26.77
N SER A 163 4.69 -23.12 -25.55
CA SER A 163 4.91 -24.56 -25.31
C SER A 163 3.75 -25.41 -25.81
N LEU A 164 2.50 -24.97 -25.60
CA LEU A 164 1.32 -25.64 -26.18
C LEU A 164 1.35 -25.64 -27.71
N LYS A 165 1.73 -24.53 -28.35
CA LYS A 165 1.84 -24.45 -29.81
C LYS A 165 2.87 -25.44 -30.36
N ARG A 166 4.06 -25.52 -29.73
CA ARG A 166 5.12 -26.49 -30.11
C ARG A 166 4.66 -27.94 -29.92
N LEU A 167 3.96 -28.25 -28.83
CA LEU A 167 3.42 -29.59 -28.56
C LEU A 167 2.31 -30.01 -29.53
N ARG A 168 1.55 -29.05 -30.10
CA ARG A 168 0.58 -29.32 -31.17
C ARG A 168 1.27 -29.56 -32.51
N ALA A 169 2.29 -28.76 -32.85
CA ALA A 169 3.04 -28.92 -34.09
C ALA A 169 3.84 -30.23 -34.15
N ALA A 170 4.37 -30.72 -33.02
CA ALA A 170 5.09 -31.99 -32.96
C ALA A 170 4.19 -33.26 -33.01
N ARG A 171 2.87 -33.10 -33.17
CA ARG A 171 1.89 -34.20 -33.23
C ARG A 171 1.13 -34.27 -34.56
N GLY A 172 1.34 -33.31 -35.46
CA GLY A 172 0.83 -33.34 -36.83
C GLY A 172 1.98 -33.64 -37.77
#